data_AF-A0A3M3ALX4-F1
#
_entry.id   AF-A0A3M3ALX4-F1
#
_cell.length_a   1.000
_cell.length_b   1.000
_cell.length_c   1.000
_cell.angle_alpha   90.00
_cell.angle_beta   90.00
_cell.angle_gamma   90.00
#
_symmetry.space_group_name_H-M   'P 1'
#
loop_
_entity.id
_entity.type
_entity.pdbx_description
1 polymer ?
#
loop_
_entity_poly.entity_id
_entity_poly.type
_entity_poly.pdbx_seq_one_letter_code
_entity_poly.pdbx_strand_id
1 'polypeptide(L)' 'MEFGSSAEDIGMMVFSHPTLSEALHEAALAVNGGAIHIQNRKKR' A
#
# COMPACT_ATOMS: atom_id res chain seq x y z
N MET A 1 -14.61 -0.96 -1.69
CA MET A 1 -14.41 -2.41 -1.43
C MET A 1 -15.63 -2.95 -0.70
N GLU A 2 -15.94 -4.23 -0.86
CA GLU A 2 -17.07 -4.89 -0.18
C GLU A 2 -17.03 -4.72 1.36
N PHE A 3 -15.84 -4.83 1.95
CA PHE A 3 -15.62 -4.72 3.40
C PHE A 3 -15.28 -3.31 3.90
N GLY A 4 -15.35 -2.30 3.04
CA GLY A 4 -15.07 -0.92 3.44
C GLY A 4 -13.65 -0.66 3.98
N SER A 5 -12.69 -1.55 3.75
CA SER A 5 -11.31 -1.44 4.26
C SER A 5 -10.63 -0.15 3.78
N SER A 6 -9.85 0.45 4.68
CA SER A 6 -9.01 1.59 4.40
C SER A 6 -7.70 1.18 3.70
N ALA A 7 -6.97 2.17 3.18
CA ALA A 7 -5.63 1.93 2.62
C ALA A 7 -4.64 1.46 3.70
N GLU A 8 -4.81 1.91 4.94
CA GLU A 8 -4.00 1.48 6.08
C GLU A 8 -4.25 0.00 6.41
N ASP A 9 -5.51 -0.44 6.41
CA ASP A 9 -5.85 -1.85 6.65
C ASP A 9 -5.15 -2.79 5.65
N ILE A 10 -5.10 -2.41 4.37
CA ILE A 10 -4.40 -3.17 3.32
C ILE A 10 -2.88 -3.08 3.49
N GLY A 11 -2.37 -1.90 3.83
CA GLY A 11 -0.95 -1.67 4.08
C GLY A 11 -0.40 -2.39 5.32
N MET A 12 -1.26 -2.77 6.28
CA MET A 12 -0.86 -3.53 7.47
C MET A 12 -0.88 -5.05 7.27
N MET A 13 -1.40 -5.55 6.14
CA MET A 13 -1.38 -6.98 5.81
C MET A 13 0.00 -7.42 5.31
N VAL A 14 0.33 -8.70 5.50
CA VAL A 14 1.54 -9.30 4.95
C VAL A 14 1.28 -9.80 3.53
N PHE A 15 2.06 -9.32 2.57
CA PHE A 15 2.05 -9.81 1.19
C PHE A 15 3.29 -10.67 0.95
N SER A 16 3.09 -11.82 0.29
CA SER A 16 4.19 -12.70 -0.10
C SER A 16 5.13 -11.98 -1.07
N HIS A 17 6.43 -12.23 -0.92
CA HIS A 17 7.47 -11.69 -1.79
C HIS A 17 8.32 -12.84 -2.40
N PRO A 18 8.64 -12.82 -3.72
CA PRO A 18 8.22 -11.86 -4.74
C PRO A 18 6.88 -12.24 -5.40
N THR A 19 5.91 -11.33 -5.46
CA THR A 19 4.61 -11.54 -6.13
C THR A 19 4.05 -10.26 -6.76
N LEU A 20 3.12 -10.37 -7.72
CA LEU A 20 2.46 -9.19 -8.30
C LEU A 20 1.59 -8.43 -7.29
N SER A 21 1.06 -9.14 -6.29
CA SER A 21 0.19 -8.54 -5.27
C SER A 21 0.94 -7.53 -4.39
N GLU A 22 2.26 -7.61 -4.30
CA GLU A 22 3.07 -6.62 -3.56
C GLU A 22 2.96 -5.20 -4.15
N ALA A 23 2.66 -5.07 -5.45
CA ALA A 23 2.41 -3.76 -6.05
C ALA A 23 1.13 -3.09 -5.51
N LEU A 24 0.09 -3.88 -5.18
CA LEU A 24 -1.12 -3.36 -4.52
C LEU A 24 -0.80 -2.90 -3.10
N HIS A 25 0.02 -3.67 -2.36
CA HIS A 25 0.48 -3.31 -1.02
C HIS A 25 1.24 -1.97 -1.02
N GLU A 26 2.20 -1.81 -1.92
CA GLU A 26 2.95 -0.55 -2.08
C GLU A 26 2.04 0.63 -2.46
N ALA A 27 1.06 0.40 -3.34
CA ALA A 27 0.09 1.43 -3.69
C ALA A 27 -0.77 1.87 -2.49
N ALA A 28 -1.15 0.94 -1.61
CA ALA A 28 -1.88 1.24 -0.39
C ALA A 28 -1.03 2.05 0.59
N LEU A 29 0.23 1.66 0.80
CA LEU A 29 1.20 2.40 1.61
C LEU A 29 1.44 3.83 1.06
N ALA A 30 1.48 3.99 -0.26
CA ALA A 30 1.70 5.28 -0.92
C ALA A 30 0.62 6.33 -0.61
N VAL A 31 -0.61 5.92 -0.30
CA VAL A 31 -1.73 6.82 0.01
C VAL A 31 -1.38 7.75 1.18
N ASN A 32 -0.73 7.20 2.21
CA ASN A 32 -0.33 7.95 3.40
C ASN A 32 1.15 8.38 3.36
N GLY A 33 1.83 8.17 2.22
CA GLY A 33 3.24 8.50 2.04
C GLY A 33 4.20 7.49 2.69
N GLY A 34 3.77 6.24 2.86
CA GLY A 34 4.53 5.17 3.48
C GLY A 34 5.08 4.11 2.52
N ALA A 35 5.00 4.32 1.19
CA ALA A 35 5.55 3.36 0.24
C ALA A 35 7.08 3.26 0.40
N ILE A 36 7.61 2.05 0.19
CA ILE A 36 9.03 1.72 0.43
C ILE A 36 9.73 1.53 -0.92
N HIS A 37 9.05 0.95 -1.89
CA HIS A 37 9.63 0.57 -3.18
C HIS A 37 9.45 1.64 -4.27
N ILE A 38 8.79 2.76 -3.95
CA ILE A 38 8.64 3.93 -4.84
C ILE A 38 8.73 5.25 -4.05
N GLN A 39 9.07 6.33 -4.74
CA GLN A 39 9.09 7.67 -4.13
C GLN A 39 7.67 8.13 -3.76
N ASN A 40 7.46 8.48 -2.49
CA ASN A 40 6.20 9.04 -2.03
C ASN A 40 5.96 10.46 -2.58
N ARG A 41 4.69 10.77 -2.87
CA ARG A 41 4.26 12.10 -3.33
C ARG A 41 4.47 13.14 -2.23
N LYS A 42 4.83 14.37 -2.62
CA LYS A 42 4.98 15.49 -1.70
C LYS A 42 3.62 15.86 -1.11
N LYS A 43 3.51 15.95 0.22
CA LYS A 43 2.31 16.48 0.88
C LYS A 43 2.12 17.94 0.44
N ARG A 44 0.90 18.29 0.02
CA ARG A 44 0.52 19.66 -0.35
C ARG A 44 0.34 20.51 0.90
#